data_AF-A0A3D9DN37-F1
#
_entry.id   AF-A0A3D9DN37-F1
#
_cell.length_a   1.000
_cell.length_b   1.000
_cell.length_c   1.000
_cell.angle_alpha   90.00
_cell.angle_beta   90.00
_cell.angle_gamma   90.00
#
_symmetry.space_group_name_H-M   'P 1'
#
loop_
_entity.id
_entity.type
_entity.pdbx_description
1 polymer ?
#
loop_
_entity_poly.entity_id
_entity_poly.type
_entity_poly.pdbx_seq_one_letter_code
_entity_poly.pdbx_strand_id
1 'polypeptide(L)'
;MVLFYGIANAQCTAYTGQAMNPGQTYCLTGNLTLANDITIPQDALLIIEPGGMLTVKGVTVNGNLEIRDAASVKSEGSIIIGVFGSQKNSKVKLGTKAYLSLTGSVSQGDPSFMGTFPGATSTIDMGTYSVVEICGTFSQQSITYPFINYVGAPLGKAYCIAKAQANGGGNSILSNDSQIIAIAMDTVTGLAPGNASFCGPNATQASCPGLWPAGLPSDKFACGFADEIVHELDDYCTKPGISGTPDGYTKMGITIQQKTNNWPENIPNGFLALESKNKGLVITRVQHVSQTPQTEDAIAEPKEGMLVYDIQDKCVKLYNGTQWKCIERSCND
;
A
#
# COMPACT_ATOMS: atom_id res chain seq x y z
N MET A 1 -11.29 46.44 -11.92
CA MET A 1 -11.45 45.88 -10.56
C MET A 1 -11.53 44.37 -10.72
N VAL A 2 -10.37 43.70 -10.70
CA VAL A 2 -10.29 42.25 -10.90
C VAL A 2 -10.45 41.61 -9.53
N LEU A 3 -11.59 40.95 -9.33
CA LEU A 3 -11.88 40.15 -8.14
C LEU A 3 -10.98 38.92 -8.15
N PHE A 4 -9.96 38.93 -7.30
CA PHE A 4 -9.23 37.73 -6.93
C PHE A 4 -10.15 36.85 -6.09
N TYR A 5 -10.68 35.78 -6.68
CA TYR A 5 -11.22 34.66 -5.92
C TYR A 5 -10.04 33.94 -5.27
N GLY A 6 -9.74 34.32 -4.02
CA GLY A 6 -8.85 33.54 -3.17
C GLY A 6 -9.46 32.16 -2.98
N ILE A 7 -8.75 31.14 -3.43
CA ILE A 7 -9.02 29.75 -3.07
C ILE A 7 -8.78 29.68 -1.55
N ALA A 8 -9.85 29.63 -0.78
CA ALA A 8 -9.76 29.34 0.65
C ALA A 8 -9.23 27.90 0.77
N ASN A 9 -7.93 27.76 1.01
CA ASN A 9 -7.40 26.51 1.54
C ASN A 9 -8.20 26.22 2.82
N ALA A 10 -8.92 25.10 2.87
CA ALA A 10 -9.55 24.65 4.09
C ALA A 10 -8.47 24.64 5.19
N GLN A 11 -8.60 25.53 6.17
CA GLN A 11 -7.61 25.65 7.24
C GLN A 11 -7.63 24.34 8.03
N CYS A 12 -6.53 23.59 7.94
CA CYS A 12 -6.39 22.40 8.74
C CYS A 12 -5.94 22.78 10.15
N THR A 13 -6.75 22.49 11.15
CA THR A 13 -6.43 22.74 12.56
C THR A 13 -5.52 21.62 13.07
N ALA A 14 -4.40 21.94 13.72
CA ALA A 14 -3.53 20.90 14.28
C ALA A 14 -4.29 20.01 15.27
N TYR A 15 -4.18 18.69 15.11
CA TYR A 15 -4.77 17.72 16.02
C TYR A 15 -3.78 17.33 17.10
N THR A 16 -4.10 17.68 18.36
CA THR A 16 -3.30 17.37 19.54
C THR A 16 -4.11 16.59 20.58
N GLY A 17 -5.21 15.95 20.16
CA GLY A 17 -6.12 15.20 21.05
C GLY A 17 -7.31 15.98 21.59
N GLN A 18 -7.53 17.22 21.12
CA GLN A 18 -8.73 17.99 21.47
C GLN A 18 -10.01 17.38 20.87
N ALA A 19 -11.16 17.74 21.44
CA ALA A 19 -12.45 17.42 20.84
C ALA A 19 -12.60 18.07 19.45
N MET A 20 -13.17 17.33 18.51
CA MET A 20 -13.41 17.79 17.15
C MET A 20 -14.82 18.38 17.01
N ASN A 21 -14.94 19.45 16.23
CA ASN A 21 -16.23 20.09 15.93
C ASN A 21 -16.74 19.70 14.53
N PRO A 22 -18.06 19.55 14.33
CA PRO A 22 -18.66 19.34 13.01
C PRO A 22 -18.22 20.38 11.98
N GLY A 23 -17.99 19.95 10.73
CA GLY A 23 -17.60 20.84 9.63
C GLY A 23 -16.15 21.33 9.66
N GLN A 24 -15.37 20.99 10.70
CA GLN A 24 -13.96 21.38 10.82
C GLN A 24 -13.03 20.26 10.34
N THR A 25 -11.87 20.68 9.83
CA THR A 25 -10.80 19.77 9.41
C THR A 25 -9.64 19.84 10.40
N TYR A 26 -9.16 18.68 10.84
CA TYR A 26 -8.05 18.52 11.75
C TYR A 26 -6.93 17.70 11.11
N CYS A 27 -5.67 18.09 11.33
CA CYS A 27 -4.49 17.39 10.79
C CYS A 27 -3.55 17.00 11.92
N LEU A 28 -3.22 15.71 11.99
CA LEU A 28 -2.11 15.22 12.79
C LEU A 28 -0.85 15.14 11.92
N THR A 29 0.22 15.82 12.34
CA THR A 29 1.56 15.67 11.78
C THR A 29 2.45 14.96 12.79
N GLY A 30 3.15 13.91 12.36
CA GLY A 30 3.98 13.09 13.25
C GLY A 30 3.17 12.12 14.10
N ASN A 31 3.69 11.80 15.29
CA ASN A 31 3.16 10.74 16.13
C ASN A 31 2.39 11.32 17.33
N LEU A 32 1.22 10.77 17.61
CA LEU A 32 0.39 11.12 18.77
C LEU A 32 -0.19 9.85 19.41
N THR A 33 -0.01 9.71 20.71
CA THR A 33 -0.62 8.64 21.50
C THR A 33 -1.58 9.26 22.51
N LEU A 34 -2.83 8.80 22.50
CA LEU A 34 -3.89 9.23 23.41
C LEU A 34 -4.34 8.03 24.25
N ALA A 35 -4.55 8.26 25.54
CA ALA A 35 -5.01 7.22 26.47
C ALA A 35 -6.55 7.02 26.46
N ASN A 36 -7.27 7.71 25.57
CA ASN A 36 -8.73 7.73 25.52
C ASN A 36 -9.23 7.40 24.10
N ASP A 37 -10.54 7.18 24.01
CA ASP A 37 -11.25 7.08 22.73
C ASP A 37 -11.33 8.45 22.04
N ILE A 38 -11.44 8.43 20.71
CA ILE A 38 -11.70 9.63 19.92
C ILE A 38 -13.00 9.49 19.13
N THR A 39 -13.67 10.62 18.90
CA THR A 39 -14.87 10.71 18.07
C THR A 39 -14.69 11.77 17.00
N ILE A 40 -14.80 11.36 15.74
CA ILE A 40 -14.90 12.27 14.59
C ILE A 40 -16.38 12.50 14.33
N PRO A 41 -16.95 13.66 14.69
CA PRO A 41 -18.38 13.90 14.52
C PRO A 41 -18.76 14.02 13.04
N GLN A 42 -20.06 13.97 12.76
CA GLN A 42 -20.57 14.16 11.39
C GLN A 42 -20.05 15.46 10.78
N ASP A 43 -19.81 15.42 9.48
CA ASP A 43 -19.28 16.53 8.68
C ASP A 43 -17.87 17.02 9.09
N ALA A 44 -17.22 16.44 10.12
CA ALA A 44 -15.81 16.70 10.42
C ALA A 44 -14.87 15.77 9.66
N LEU A 45 -13.61 16.20 9.52
CA LEU A 45 -12.54 15.45 8.87
C LEU A 45 -11.29 15.43 9.76
N LEU A 46 -10.78 14.25 10.09
CA LEU A 46 -9.46 14.06 10.67
C LEU A 46 -8.51 13.50 9.61
N ILE A 47 -7.39 14.15 9.39
CA ILE A 47 -6.32 13.74 8.48
C ILE A 47 -5.11 13.35 9.33
N ILE A 48 -4.59 12.14 9.11
CA ILE A 48 -3.26 11.75 9.55
C ILE A 48 -2.33 11.98 8.37
N GLU A 49 -1.42 12.95 8.51
CA GLU A 49 -0.49 13.33 7.44
C GLU A 49 0.50 12.20 7.12
N PRO A 50 1.10 12.18 5.91
CA PRO A 50 1.98 11.09 5.49
C PRO A 50 3.07 10.75 6.52
N GLY A 51 3.22 9.46 6.81
CA GLY A 51 4.16 8.94 7.83
C GLY A 51 3.77 9.23 9.28
N GLY A 52 2.65 9.92 9.54
CA GLY A 52 2.14 10.16 10.88
C GLY A 52 1.52 8.90 11.51
N MET A 53 1.53 8.81 12.84
CA MET A 53 0.94 7.70 13.58
C MET A 53 0.03 8.22 14.69
N LEU A 54 -1.22 7.77 14.69
CA LEU A 54 -2.15 7.99 15.78
C LEU A 54 -2.38 6.69 16.56
N THR A 55 -2.15 6.70 17.86
CA THR A 55 -2.47 5.58 18.77
C THR A 55 -3.55 6.01 19.75
N VAL A 56 -4.64 5.24 19.86
CA VAL A 56 -5.82 5.56 20.68
C VAL A 56 -6.43 4.30 21.32
N LYS A 57 -7.36 4.47 22.27
CA LYS A 57 -8.10 3.33 22.85
C LYS A 57 -9.25 2.83 21.99
N GLY A 58 -9.88 3.71 21.23
CA GLY A 58 -11.05 3.41 20.42
C GLY A 58 -11.36 4.56 19.49
N VAL A 59 -12.09 4.28 18.41
CA VAL A 59 -12.41 5.29 17.38
C VAL A 59 -13.89 5.23 17.01
N THR A 60 -14.56 6.37 17.05
CA THR A 60 -15.88 6.53 16.44
C THR A 60 -15.78 7.50 15.26
N VAL A 61 -16.14 7.03 14.06
CA VAL A 61 -16.06 7.79 12.80
C VAL A 61 -17.48 8.06 12.28
N ASN A 62 -18.08 9.16 12.73
CA ASN A 62 -19.37 9.64 12.22
C ASN A 62 -19.17 10.62 11.04
N GLY A 63 -17.99 11.25 10.94
CA GLY A 63 -17.54 12.04 9.80
C GLY A 63 -16.55 11.26 8.95
N ASN A 64 -15.37 11.84 8.71
CA ASN A 64 -14.34 11.25 7.86
C ASN A 64 -12.98 11.16 8.57
N LEU A 65 -12.31 10.01 8.41
CA LEU A 65 -10.92 9.78 8.77
C LEU A 65 -10.12 9.54 7.50
N GLU A 66 -9.08 10.32 7.25
CA GLU A 66 -8.14 10.12 6.14
C GLU A 66 -6.75 9.79 6.71
N ILE A 67 -6.28 8.57 6.48
CA ILE A 67 -4.94 8.11 6.82
C ILE A 67 -4.12 8.18 5.54
N ARG A 68 -3.28 9.21 5.39
CA ARG A 68 -2.53 9.45 4.14
C ARG A 68 -1.40 8.42 3.94
N ASP A 69 -0.70 8.54 2.82
CA ASP A 69 0.34 7.60 2.40
C ASP A 69 1.36 7.32 3.52
N ALA A 70 1.64 6.04 3.76
CA ALA A 70 2.50 5.54 4.84
C ALA A 70 2.13 6.00 6.26
N ALA A 71 0.96 6.62 6.46
CA ALA A 71 0.46 6.99 7.78
C ALA A 71 -0.31 5.83 8.42
N SER A 72 -0.54 5.93 9.72
CA SER A 72 -1.17 4.84 10.46
C SER A 72 -2.10 5.29 11.59
N VAL A 73 -3.09 4.44 11.86
CA VAL A 73 -3.91 4.50 13.07
C VAL A 73 -3.84 3.14 13.76
N LYS A 74 -3.44 3.13 15.02
CA LYS A 74 -3.43 1.97 15.91
C LYS A 74 -4.49 2.18 17.00
N SER A 75 -5.45 1.28 17.10
CA SER A 75 -6.48 1.30 18.14
C SER A 75 -6.30 0.09 19.05
N GLU A 76 -6.22 0.34 20.36
CA GLU A 76 -6.23 -0.72 21.38
C GLU A 76 -7.64 -1.27 21.66
N GLY A 77 -8.63 -0.84 20.89
CA GLY A 77 -10.01 -1.28 20.97
C GLY A 77 -10.71 -1.16 19.62
N SER A 78 -12.03 -1.07 19.66
CA SER A 78 -12.87 -1.14 18.47
C SER A 78 -12.95 0.18 17.70
N ILE A 79 -13.32 0.08 16.42
CA ILE A 79 -13.76 1.20 15.60
C ILE A 79 -15.23 1.04 15.20
N ILE A 80 -15.99 2.13 15.28
CA ILE A 80 -17.35 2.25 14.76
C ILE A 80 -17.34 3.25 13.62
N ILE A 81 -17.88 2.88 12.46
CA ILE A 81 -17.89 3.73 11.26
C ILE A 81 -19.33 3.93 10.81
N GLY A 82 -19.80 5.18 10.80
CA GLY A 82 -21.16 5.53 10.44
C GLY A 82 -22.15 5.43 11.59
N VAL A 83 -23.30 6.08 11.37
CA VAL A 83 -24.44 6.08 12.29
C VAL A 83 -25.65 5.57 11.55
N PHE A 84 -26.29 4.53 12.10
CA PHE A 84 -27.46 3.90 11.50
C PHE A 84 -28.59 4.90 11.24
N GLY A 85 -29.06 4.96 9.98
CA GLY A 85 -30.15 5.83 9.57
C GLY A 85 -29.88 7.33 9.63
N SER A 86 -28.61 7.74 9.78
CA SER A 86 -28.25 9.16 9.87
C SER A 86 -28.38 9.92 8.56
N GLN A 87 -28.47 9.24 7.41
CA GLN A 87 -28.47 9.85 6.07
C GLN A 87 -27.24 10.73 5.80
N LYS A 88 -26.15 10.50 6.54
CA LYS A 88 -24.88 11.20 6.42
C LYS A 88 -23.78 10.21 6.09
N ASN A 89 -22.91 10.59 5.15
CA ASN A 89 -21.78 9.77 4.78
C ASN A 89 -20.76 9.73 5.92
N SER A 90 -20.13 8.58 6.09
CA SER A 90 -18.93 8.45 6.92
C SER A 90 -17.88 7.64 6.18
N LYS A 91 -16.61 7.93 6.40
CA LYS A 91 -15.54 7.28 5.65
C LYS A 91 -14.28 7.12 6.45
N VAL A 92 -13.65 5.96 6.34
CA VAL A 92 -12.23 5.80 6.65
C VAL A 92 -11.50 5.59 5.33
N LYS A 93 -10.57 6.48 4.99
CA LYS A 93 -9.79 6.39 3.75
C LYS A 93 -8.33 6.13 4.09
N LEU A 94 -7.73 5.14 3.45
CA LEU A 94 -6.33 4.78 3.58
C LEU A 94 -5.60 5.13 2.28
N GLY A 95 -4.48 5.83 2.39
CA GLY A 95 -3.54 6.11 1.31
C GLY A 95 -2.70 4.90 0.93
N THR A 96 -1.70 5.12 0.08
CA THR A 96 -0.74 4.08 -0.31
C THR A 96 0.07 3.65 0.91
N LYS A 97 0.14 2.34 1.19
CA LYS A 97 0.84 1.77 2.35
C LYS A 97 0.39 2.35 3.71
N ALA A 98 -0.78 2.96 3.77
CA ALA A 98 -1.38 3.35 5.03
C ALA A 98 -1.94 2.11 5.75
N TYR A 99 -2.01 2.13 7.07
CA TYR A 99 -2.66 1.04 7.79
C TYR A 99 -3.54 1.46 8.96
N LEU A 100 -4.57 0.65 9.18
CA LEU A 100 -5.43 0.67 10.36
C LEU A 100 -5.26 -0.66 11.09
N SER A 101 -4.70 -0.64 12.29
CA SER A 101 -4.52 -1.84 13.11
C SER A 101 -5.38 -1.75 14.36
N LEU A 102 -6.22 -2.76 14.58
CA LEU A 102 -7.20 -2.80 15.66
C LEU A 102 -7.03 -4.08 16.46
N THR A 103 -6.81 -3.96 17.77
CA THR A 103 -6.95 -5.11 18.67
C THR A 103 -8.42 -5.46 18.94
N GLY A 104 -9.34 -4.52 18.69
CA GLY A 104 -10.79 -4.69 18.82
C GLY A 104 -11.54 -4.92 17.51
N SER A 105 -12.85 -4.71 17.56
CA SER A 105 -13.80 -4.99 16.47
C SER A 105 -13.92 -3.84 15.48
N VAL A 106 -14.37 -4.15 14.26
CA VAL A 106 -14.90 -3.14 13.31
C VAL A 106 -16.42 -3.29 13.27
N SER A 107 -17.14 -2.19 13.45
CA SER A 107 -18.60 -2.16 13.30
C SER A 107 -19.04 -1.05 12.35
N GLN A 108 -19.84 -1.42 11.35
CA GLN A 108 -20.49 -0.48 10.46
C GLN A 108 -21.87 -0.09 10.99
N GLY A 109 -22.12 1.21 11.14
CA GLY A 109 -23.47 1.76 11.23
C GLY A 109 -23.93 2.17 9.84
N ASP A 110 -25.01 1.56 9.32
CA ASP A 110 -25.51 1.81 7.95
C ASP A 110 -26.35 3.12 7.87
N PRO A 111 -25.83 4.22 7.30
CA PRO A 111 -26.53 5.50 7.25
C PRO A 111 -27.77 5.47 6.36
N SER A 112 -27.83 4.50 5.43
CA SER A 112 -28.95 4.34 4.51
C SER A 112 -30.17 3.67 5.13
N PHE A 113 -30.06 3.20 6.39
CA PHE A 113 -31.11 2.43 7.07
C PHE A 113 -31.53 1.21 6.23
N MET A 114 -30.56 0.33 5.92
CA MET A 114 -30.75 -0.86 5.08
C MET A 114 -31.34 -0.54 3.71
N GLY A 115 -30.95 0.61 3.13
CA GLY A 115 -31.42 1.07 1.82
C GLY A 115 -32.73 1.86 1.82
N THR A 116 -33.35 2.13 2.97
CA THR A 116 -34.57 2.95 3.05
C THR A 116 -34.31 4.41 2.62
N PHE A 117 -33.10 4.91 2.89
CA PHE A 117 -32.63 6.23 2.46
C PHE A 117 -31.38 6.07 1.58
N PRO A 118 -31.54 5.85 0.26
CA PRO A 118 -30.40 5.63 -0.62
C PRO A 118 -29.51 6.88 -0.73
N GLY A 119 -28.22 6.67 -1.00
CA GLY A 119 -27.26 7.73 -1.28
C GLY A 119 -26.32 8.10 -0.11
N ALA A 120 -26.59 7.63 1.10
CA ALA A 120 -25.69 7.78 2.24
C ALA A 120 -24.99 6.44 2.57
N THR A 121 -23.67 6.45 2.71
CA THR A 121 -22.85 5.26 2.95
C THR A 121 -21.84 5.46 4.09
N SER A 122 -21.49 4.36 4.76
CA SER A 122 -20.32 4.29 5.64
C SER A 122 -19.32 3.29 5.08
N THR A 123 -18.13 3.74 4.67
CA THR A 123 -17.17 2.89 3.93
C THR A 123 -15.74 2.96 4.47
N ILE A 124 -14.97 1.93 4.17
CA ILE A 124 -13.52 1.93 4.23
C ILE A 124 -12.98 1.93 2.80
N ASP A 125 -12.29 2.98 2.41
CA ASP A 125 -11.70 3.14 1.08
C ASP A 125 -10.18 2.89 1.19
N MET A 126 -9.69 1.81 0.58
CA MET A 126 -8.34 1.29 0.75
C MET A 126 -7.46 1.61 -0.47
N GLY A 127 -6.35 2.32 -0.24
CA GLY A 127 -5.34 2.64 -1.23
C GLY A 127 -4.38 1.48 -1.51
N THR A 128 -3.44 1.70 -2.43
CA THR A 128 -2.47 0.67 -2.86
C THR A 128 -1.59 0.20 -1.71
N TYR A 129 -1.53 -1.11 -1.50
CA TYR A 129 -0.80 -1.78 -0.43
C TYR A 129 -1.19 -1.35 0.99
N SER A 130 -2.37 -0.75 1.15
CA SER A 130 -2.91 -0.44 2.47
C SER A 130 -3.43 -1.69 3.18
N VAL A 131 -3.43 -1.63 4.52
CA VAL A 131 -3.80 -2.77 5.37
C VAL A 131 -4.82 -2.34 6.42
N VAL A 132 -5.88 -3.12 6.56
CA VAL A 132 -6.80 -3.05 7.69
C VAL A 132 -6.72 -4.38 8.42
N GLU A 133 -6.17 -4.37 9.63
CA GLU A 133 -6.04 -5.55 10.49
C GLU A 133 -7.03 -5.46 11.65
N ILE A 134 -7.82 -6.51 11.82
CA ILE A 134 -8.92 -6.56 12.78
C ILE A 134 -8.80 -7.82 13.61
N CYS A 135 -8.56 -7.66 14.91
CA CYS A 135 -8.51 -8.78 15.85
C CYS A 135 -9.83 -9.10 16.53
N GLY A 136 -10.77 -8.15 16.58
CA GLY A 136 -12.14 -8.39 17.02
C GLY A 136 -13.05 -8.80 15.86
N THR A 137 -14.36 -8.80 16.14
CA THR A 137 -15.39 -9.13 15.14
C THR A 137 -15.44 -8.06 14.04
N PHE A 138 -15.49 -8.48 12.79
CA PHE A 138 -15.90 -7.61 11.69
C PHE A 138 -17.42 -7.66 11.54
N SER A 139 -18.10 -6.53 11.60
CA SER A 139 -19.57 -6.45 11.50
C SER A 139 -19.98 -5.45 10.42
N GLN A 140 -20.57 -5.96 9.34
CA GLN A 140 -21.18 -5.15 8.28
C GLN A 140 -22.71 -5.15 8.40
N GLN A 141 -23.31 -3.97 8.43
CA GLN A 141 -24.77 -3.81 8.52
C GLN A 141 -25.40 -3.56 7.14
N SER A 142 -24.69 -2.90 6.23
CA SER A 142 -25.20 -2.58 4.91
C SER A 142 -25.44 -3.84 4.08
N ILE A 143 -26.60 -3.88 3.41
CA ILE A 143 -26.96 -4.91 2.43
C ILE A 143 -27.09 -4.35 1.01
N THR A 144 -26.91 -3.04 0.85
CA THR A 144 -27.16 -2.31 -0.40
C THR A 144 -25.91 -1.72 -1.05
N TYR A 145 -24.78 -1.70 -0.33
CA TYR A 145 -23.49 -1.24 -0.85
C TYR A 145 -22.34 -1.97 -0.13
N PRO A 146 -21.19 -2.13 -0.80
CA PRO A 146 -20.00 -2.72 -0.19
C PRO A 146 -19.42 -1.84 0.92
N PHE A 147 -18.95 -2.46 1.99
CA PHE A 147 -18.32 -1.73 3.09
C PHE A 147 -16.86 -1.38 2.78
N ILE A 148 -16.15 -2.24 2.05
CA ILE A 148 -14.75 -2.06 1.68
C ILE A 148 -14.64 -1.75 0.18
N ASN A 149 -13.99 -0.64 -0.16
CA ASN A 149 -13.72 -0.23 -1.54
C ASN A 149 -12.22 -0.15 -1.78
N TYR A 150 -11.78 -0.43 -3.01
CA TYR A 150 -10.43 -0.12 -3.44
C TYR A 150 -10.40 1.23 -4.17
N VAL A 151 -9.41 2.06 -3.84
CA VAL A 151 -9.22 3.40 -4.45
C VAL A 151 -7.76 3.65 -4.87
N GLY A 152 -6.94 2.61 -4.90
CA GLY A 152 -5.54 2.69 -5.27
C GLY A 152 -5.29 2.58 -6.79
N ALA A 153 -4.01 2.43 -7.15
CA ALA A 153 -3.57 2.22 -8.53
C ALA A 153 -4.11 0.89 -9.13
N PRO A 154 -4.35 0.80 -10.45
CA PRO A 154 -5.01 -0.36 -11.10
C PRO A 154 -4.30 -1.71 -10.98
N LEU A 155 -3.01 -1.74 -10.63
CA LEU A 155 -2.25 -2.98 -10.43
C LEU A 155 -1.85 -3.22 -8.97
N GLY A 156 -2.26 -2.32 -8.07
CA GLY A 156 -2.05 -2.50 -6.64
C GLY A 156 -3.04 -3.51 -6.03
N LYS A 157 -2.86 -3.80 -4.75
CA LYS A 157 -3.80 -4.58 -3.95
C LYS A 157 -3.93 -3.95 -2.57
N ALA A 158 -4.98 -4.25 -1.81
CA ALA A 158 -5.08 -3.86 -0.41
C ALA A 158 -5.58 -5.03 0.42
N TYR A 159 -5.22 -5.09 1.70
CA TYR A 159 -5.49 -6.24 2.57
C TYR A 159 -6.48 -5.88 3.67
N CYS A 160 -7.65 -6.51 3.66
CA CYS A 160 -8.60 -6.48 4.75
C CYS A 160 -8.56 -7.83 5.48
N ILE A 161 -8.07 -7.83 6.72
CA ILE A 161 -7.75 -9.04 7.47
C ILE A 161 -8.59 -9.08 8.73
N ALA A 162 -9.53 -10.03 8.80
CA ALA A 162 -10.33 -10.33 9.97
C ALA A 162 -9.80 -11.61 10.64
N LYS A 163 -9.28 -11.45 11.86
CA LYS A 163 -8.72 -12.56 12.65
C LYS A 163 -9.75 -13.26 13.54
N ALA A 164 -10.89 -12.60 13.82
CA ALA A 164 -12.06 -13.21 14.45
C ALA A 164 -13.24 -13.27 13.47
N GLN A 165 -14.43 -13.62 13.97
CA GLN A 165 -15.64 -13.80 13.15
C GLN A 165 -15.91 -12.57 12.27
N ALA A 166 -16.19 -12.81 11.00
CA ALA A 166 -16.72 -11.80 10.09
C ALA A 166 -18.22 -12.02 9.86
N ASN A 167 -19.02 -11.03 10.22
CA ASN A 167 -20.47 -11.08 10.17
C ASN A 167 -21.04 -9.98 9.26
N GLY A 168 -22.08 -10.32 8.51
CA GLY A 168 -22.85 -9.40 7.68
C GLY A 168 -24.35 -9.50 7.93
N GLY A 169 -25.11 -8.57 7.35
CA GLY A 169 -26.58 -8.49 7.45
C GLY A 169 -27.35 -9.51 6.59
N GLY A 170 -26.73 -10.63 6.20
CA GLY A 170 -27.32 -11.70 5.38
C GLY A 170 -27.02 -11.54 3.88
N ASN A 171 -27.41 -10.41 3.30
CA ASN A 171 -27.14 -10.05 1.89
C ASN A 171 -25.95 -9.08 1.74
N SER A 172 -25.16 -8.90 2.79
CA SER A 172 -24.01 -8.00 2.76
C SER A 172 -22.95 -8.50 1.79
N ILE A 173 -22.43 -7.57 0.99
CA ILE A 173 -21.27 -7.79 0.12
C ILE A 173 -20.10 -7.03 0.71
N LEU A 174 -18.97 -7.69 0.94
CA LEU A 174 -17.77 -7.07 1.51
C LEU A 174 -17.18 -6.02 0.56
N SER A 175 -16.86 -6.43 -0.68
CA SER A 175 -16.29 -5.56 -1.70
C SER A 175 -16.70 -5.98 -3.12
N ASN A 176 -16.76 -5.01 -4.03
CA ASN A 176 -16.99 -5.22 -5.45
C ASN A 176 -15.70 -5.19 -6.28
N ASP A 177 -14.52 -5.18 -5.64
CA ASP A 177 -13.22 -5.00 -6.30
C ASP A 177 -12.26 -6.17 -5.99
N SER A 178 -11.66 -6.75 -7.03
CA SER A 178 -10.73 -7.87 -6.91
C SER A 178 -9.34 -7.49 -6.39
N GLN A 179 -9.01 -6.19 -6.37
CA GLN A 179 -7.81 -5.64 -5.76
C GLN A 179 -7.88 -5.65 -4.23
N ILE A 180 -9.07 -5.79 -3.64
CA ILE A 180 -9.22 -6.11 -2.22
C ILE A 180 -8.92 -7.59 -2.01
N ILE A 181 -7.88 -7.87 -1.24
CA ILE A 181 -7.62 -9.19 -0.67
C ILE A 181 -8.31 -9.23 0.70
N ALA A 182 -9.31 -10.09 0.80
CA ALA A 182 -10.08 -10.31 2.03
C ALA A 182 -9.67 -11.63 2.67
N ILE A 183 -9.12 -11.58 3.88
CA ILE A 183 -8.69 -12.75 4.64
C ILE A 183 -9.56 -12.88 5.89
N ALA A 184 -10.28 -13.99 6.01
CA ALA A 184 -11.08 -14.34 7.18
C ALA A 184 -10.48 -15.58 7.86
N MET A 185 -9.70 -15.36 8.92
CA MET A 185 -9.03 -16.44 9.68
C MET A 185 -9.97 -17.18 10.63
N ASP A 186 -11.23 -16.74 10.73
CA ASP A 186 -12.30 -17.39 11.48
C ASP A 186 -13.54 -17.58 10.58
N THR A 187 -14.65 -17.97 11.21
CA THR A 187 -15.97 -18.12 10.63
C THR A 187 -16.47 -16.85 9.95
N VAL A 188 -17.19 -17.05 8.85
CA VAL A 188 -17.90 -15.99 8.12
C VAL A 188 -19.39 -16.31 8.14
N THR A 189 -20.23 -15.32 8.46
CA THR A 189 -21.69 -15.51 8.56
C THR A 189 -22.41 -14.31 7.95
N GLY A 190 -23.39 -14.56 7.08
CA GLY A 190 -24.22 -13.48 6.50
C GLY A 190 -23.46 -12.44 5.67
N LEU A 191 -22.25 -12.75 5.21
CA LEU A 191 -21.36 -11.87 4.46
C LEU A 191 -20.80 -12.60 3.24
N ALA A 192 -21.07 -12.07 2.06
CA ALA A 192 -20.47 -12.52 0.81
C ALA A 192 -19.22 -11.69 0.48
N PRO A 193 -18.14 -12.29 -0.05
CA PRO A 193 -16.95 -11.53 -0.42
C PRO A 193 -17.17 -10.59 -1.62
N GLY A 194 -18.21 -10.82 -2.44
CA GLY A 194 -18.41 -10.11 -3.70
C GLY A 194 -17.32 -10.47 -4.71
N ASN A 195 -16.69 -9.45 -5.31
CA ASN A 195 -15.58 -9.64 -6.25
C ASN A 195 -14.20 -9.62 -5.58
N ALA A 196 -14.13 -9.49 -4.25
CA ALA A 196 -12.86 -9.52 -3.53
C ALA A 196 -12.08 -10.82 -3.78
N SER A 197 -10.76 -10.70 -3.85
CA SER A 197 -9.87 -11.87 -3.79
C SER A 197 -9.93 -12.45 -2.37
N PHE A 198 -10.70 -13.52 -2.19
CA PHE A 198 -11.08 -13.99 -0.86
C PHE A 198 -10.34 -15.25 -0.42
N CYS A 199 -9.89 -15.24 0.84
CA CYS A 199 -9.40 -16.40 1.56
C CYS A 199 -10.17 -16.58 2.86
N GLY A 200 -10.94 -17.66 2.98
CA GLY A 200 -11.72 -18.00 4.16
C GLY A 200 -12.94 -18.86 3.80
N PRO A 201 -13.80 -19.20 4.77
CA PRO A 201 -13.62 -19.02 6.22
C PRO A 201 -12.49 -19.88 6.78
N ASN A 202 -12.04 -19.59 8.01
CA ASN A 202 -10.95 -20.31 8.71
C ASN A 202 -9.63 -20.34 7.90
N ALA A 203 -9.29 -19.21 7.28
CA ALA A 203 -8.10 -19.06 6.47
C ALA A 203 -6.81 -19.39 7.25
N THR A 204 -5.91 -20.08 6.57
CA THR A 204 -4.52 -20.31 7.01
C THR A 204 -3.58 -19.97 5.86
N GLN A 205 -2.29 -19.76 6.16
CA GLN A 205 -1.29 -19.54 5.12
C GLN A 205 -1.24 -20.69 4.11
N ALA A 206 -1.43 -21.93 4.59
CA ALA A 206 -1.44 -23.12 3.74
C ALA A 206 -2.67 -23.19 2.82
N SER A 207 -3.84 -22.69 3.25
CA SER A 207 -5.06 -22.73 2.42
C SER A 207 -5.04 -21.73 1.28
N CYS A 208 -4.29 -20.62 1.39
CA CYS A 208 -4.28 -19.55 0.40
C CYS A 208 -2.89 -18.90 0.21
N PRO A 209 -1.85 -19.65 -0.18
CA PRO A 209 -0.48 -19.14 -0.21
C PRO A 209 -0.30 -17.94 -1.15
N GLY A 210 -1.07 -17.84 -2.23
CA GLY A 210 -1.00 -16.72 -3.18
C GLY A 210 -1.73 -15.44 -2.74
N LEU A 211 -2.53 -15.50 -1.67
CA LEU A 211 -3.26 -14.35 -1.10
C LEU A 211 -2.73 -13.95 0.28
N TRP A 212 -2.05 -14.84 0.99
CA TRP A 212 -1.50 -14.58 2.31
C TRP A 212 -0.30 -13.61 2.21
N PRO A 213 -0.36 -12.41 2.81
CA PRO A 213 0.77 -11.50 2.78
C PRO A 213 1.90 -11.98 3.69
N ALA A 214 3.13 -11.64 3.33
CA ALA A 214 4.25 -11.70 4.25
C ALA A 214 3.99 -10.80 5.48
N GLY A 215 4.55 -11.16 6.62
CA GLY A 215 4.32 -10.46 7.90
C GLY A 215 2.99 -10.79 8.61
N LEU A 216 2.03 -11.48 7.97
CA LEU A 216 0.82 -11.94 8.66
C LEU A 216 1.08 -13.26 9.41
N PRO A 217 1.05 -13.29 10.76
CA PRO A 217 1.23 -14.51 11.52
C PRO A 217 0.07 -15.49 11.31
N SER A 218 0.40 -16.79 11.37
CA SER A 218 -0.62 -17.87 11.34
C SER A 218 -1.45 -17.93 12.63
N ASP A 219 -0.94 -17.39 13.73
CA ASP A 219 -1.70 -17.27 14.98
C ASP A 219 -2.69 -16.09 14.88
N LYS A 220 -3.99 -16.42 14.80
CA LYS A 220 -5.07 -15.43 14.74
C LYS A 220 -5.22 -14.61 16.03
N PHE A 221 -4.64 -15.04 17.14
CA PHE A 221 -4.65 -14.29 18.40
C PHE A 221 -3.52 -13.25 18.49
N ALA A 222 -2.54 -13.31 17.58
CA ALA A 222 -1.47 -12.32 17.50
C ALA A 222 -1.97 -11.08 16.74
N CYS A 223 -1.94 -9.91 17.38
CA CYS A 223 -2.48 -8.65 16.86
C CYS A 223 -1.39 -7.59 16.69
N GLY A 224 -1.63 -6.59 15.84
CA GLY A 224 -0.71 -5.46 15.67
C GLY A 224 0.33 -5.66 14.55
N PHE A 225 0.07 -6.58 13.62
CA PHE A 225 0.98 -6.94 12.53
C PHE A 225 0.74 -6.15 11.24
N ALA A 226 -0.23 -5.22 11.20
CA ALA A 226 -0.47 -4.40 10.01
C ALA A 226 0.79 -3.65 9.54
N ASP A 227 1.60 -3.19 10.49
CA ASP A 227 2.88 -2.51 10.25
C ASP A 227 3.88 -3.44 9.55
N GLU A 228 4.07 -4.64 10.09
CA GLU A 228 4.92 -5.69 9.51
C GLU A 228 4.43 -6.08 8.12
N ILE A 229 3.12 -6.25 7.92
CA ILE A 229 2.56 -6.55 6.59
C ILE A 229 2.88 -5.45 5.60
N VAL A 230 2.68 -4.18 5.95
CA VAL A 230 3.02 -3.06 5.06
C VAL A 230 4.52 -3.01 4.76
N HIS A 231 5.36 -3.25 5.76
CA HIS A 231 6.82 -3.29 5.60
C HIS A 231 7.29 -4.46 4.74
N GLU A 232 6.71 -5.65 4.86
CA GLU A 232 7.08 -6.82 4.07
C GLU A 232 6.51 -6.77 2.64
N LEU A 233 5.53 -5.90 2.37
CA LEU A 233 5.16 -5.54 0.99
C LEU A 233 6.28 -4.78 0.25
N ASP A 234 7.31 -4.32 0.99
CA ASP A 234 8.57 -3.77 0.46
C ASP A 234 9.66 -4.82 0.22
N ASP A 235 9.32 -5.94 -0.42
CA ASP A 235 10.31 -6.84 -1.05
C ASP A 235 11.29 -6.11 -2.02
N TYR A 236 11.08 -4.81 -2.27
CA TYR A 236 11.96 -3.88 -2.97
C TYR A 236 13.04 -3.30 -2.03
N CYS A 237 14.15 -4.02 -1.87
CA CYS A 237 15.36 -3.45 -1.29
C CYS A 237 15.90 -2.32 -2.17
N THR A 238 15.64 -1.08 -1.76
CA THR A 238 16.21 0.12 -2.38
C THR A 238 17.06 0.82 -1.33
N LYS A 239 18.30 1.13 -1.69
CA LYS A 239 19.16 2.00 -0.86
C LYS A 239 18.86 3.44 -1.26
N PRO A 240 18.47 4.32 -0.31
CA PRO A 240 18.32 5.74 -0.61
C PRO A 240 19.61 6.30 -1.23
N GLY A 241 19.47 7.16 -2.24
CA GLY A 241 20.63 7.84 -2.81
C GLY A 241 21.35 8.67 -1.74
N ILE A 242 22.68 8.57 -1.67
CA ILE A 242 23.49 9.40 -0.78
C ILE A 242 23.49 10.84 -1.33
N SER A 243 23.07 11.79 -0.51
CA SER A 243 23.16 13.22 -0.85
C SER A 243 24.51 13.79 -0.41
N GLY A 244 25.03 14.78 -1.13
CA GLY A 244 26.29 15.44 -0.80
C GLY A 244 27.08 15.91 -2.02
N THR A 245 28.32 16.33 -1.79
CA THR A 245 29.28 16.65 -2.86
C THR A 245 29.73 15.35 -3.55
N PRO A 246 29.72 15.29 -4.90
CA PRO A 246 30.26 14.15 -5.63
C PRO A 246 31.71 13.86 -5.22
N ASP A 247 32.03 12.60 -4.96
CA ASP A 247 33.38 12.12 -4.67
C ASP A 247 34.11 11.69 -5.95
N GLY A 248 33.41 11.64 -7.08
CA GLY A 248 33.98 11.37 -8.39
C GLY A 248 33.12 11.87 -9.56
N TYR A 249 33.73 11.84 -10.74
CA TYR A 249 33.07 12.19 -12.00
C TYR A 249 33.26 11.08 -13.02
N THR A 250 32.26 10.94 -13.90
CA THR A 250 32.21 9.88 -14.90
C THR A 250 33.33 10.05 -15.93
N LYS A 251 34.13 9.00 -16.12
CA LYS A 251 35.30 9.02 -17.02
C LYS A 251 35.03 8.42 -18.40
N MET A 252 33.98 7.61 -18.53
CA MET A 252 33.63 6.91 -19.76
C MET A 252 32.19 7.24 -20.15
N GLY A 253 31.97 7.53 -21.44
CA GLY A 253 30.63 7.73 -21.93
C GLY A 253 30.47 7.43 -23.41
N ILE A 254 29.25 7.07 -23.80
CA ILE A 254 28.82 6.91 -25.19
C ILE A 254 27.65 7.87 -25.42
N THR A 255 27.81 8.81 -26.37
CA THR A 255 26.75 9.75 -26.75
C THR A 255 26.54 9.70 -28.26
N ILE A 256 25.28 9.79 -28.67
CA ILE A 256 24.89 10.04 -30.07
C ILE A 256 24.54 11.51 -30.32
N GLN A 257 24.67 12.35 -29.30
CA GLN A 257 24.47 13.79 -29.40
C GLN A 257 25.78 14.51 -29.71
N GLN A 258 25.67 15.80 -30.04
CA GLN A 258 26.84 16.67 -30.06
C GLN A 258 27.43 16.73 -28.64
N LYS A 259 28.64 16.21 -28.47
CA LYS A 259 29.36 16.22 -27.20
C LYS A 259 29.46 17.66 -26.68
N THR A 260 28.87 17.90 -25.51
CA THR A 260 28.99 19.18 -24.81
C THR A 260 30.35 19.30 -24.13
N ASN A 261 30.79 20.53 -23.86
CA ASN A 261 32.03 20.76 -23.13
C ASN A 261 31.96 20.07 -21.76
N ASN A 262 33.05 19.41 -21.39
CA ASN A 262 33.21 18.66 -20.13
C ASN A 262 32.33 17.41 -19.98
N TRP A 263 31.63 16.96 -21.02
CA TRP A 263 30.99 15.65 -21.00
C TRP A 263 32.03 14.54 -21.28
N PRO A 264 32.00 13.36 -20.61
CA PRO A 264 31.06 12.94 -19.56
C PRO A 264 31.47 13.35 -18.13
N GLU A 265 32.59 14.07 -17.98
CA GLU A 265 33.16 14.48 -16.69
C GLU A 265 32.27 15.46 -15.89
N ASN A 266 31.20 15.97 -16.48
CA ASN A 266 30.18 16.76 -15.80
C ASN A 266 29.07 15.90 -15.17
N ILE A 267 29.08 14.58 -15.36
CA ILE A 267 28.14 13.64 -14.75
C ILE A 267 28.76 13.10 -13.46
N PRO A 268 28.23 13.47 -12.27
CA PRO A 268 28.79 13.04 -11.00
C PRO A 268 28.53 11.54 -10.73
N ASN A 269 29.49 10.87 -10.11
CA ASN A 269 29.40 9.52 -9.55
C ASN A 269 28.92 8.40 -10.50
N GLY A 270 29.04 8.60 -11.83
CA GLY A 270 28.73 7.55 -12.82
C GLY A 270 29.96 6.71 -13.18
N PHE A 271 29.77 5.41 -13.37
CA PHE A 271 30.80 4.53 -13.96
C PHE A 271 30.81 4.60 -15.50
N LEU A 272 29.63 4.78 -16.11
CA LEU A 272 29.43 4.91 -17.56
C LEU A 272 28.26 5.87 -17.82
N ALA A 273 28.46 6.85 -18.69
CA ALA A 273 27.40 7.73 -19.17
C ALA A 273 26.89 7.29 -20.54
N LEU A 274 25.60 6.99 -20.68
CA LEU A 274 24.96 6.73 -21.97
C LEU A 274 23.98 7.85 -22.26
N GLU A 275 24.15 8.53 -23.41
CA GLU A 275 23.33 9.69 -23.75
C GLU A 275 22.70 9.57 -25.14
N SER A 276 21.38 9.69 -25.18
CA SER A 276 20.58 9.60 -26.40
C SER A 276 19.21 10.24 -26.18
N LYS A 277 18.69 10.95 -27.18
CA LYS A 277 17.33 11.53 -27.16
C LYS A 277 16.27 10.62 -27.78
N ASN A 278 16.66 9.67 -28.62
CA ASN A 278 15.73 8.92 -29.46
C ASN A 278 16.13 7.45 -29.74
N LYS A 279 17.22 6.97 -29.16
CA LYS A 279 17.68 5.57 -29.22
C LYS A 279 17.73 4.98 -27.83
N GLY A 280 17.23 3.76 -27.67
CA GLY A 280 17.40 2.96 -26.46
C GLY A 280 18.72 2.18 -26.47
N LEU A 281 19.18 1.78 -25.29
CA LEU A 281 20.21 0.75 -25.15
C LEU A 281 19.55 -0.62 -25.35
N VAL A 282 20.07 -1.39 -26.30
CA VAL A 282 19.64 -2.76 -26.52
C VAL A 282 20.74 -3.70 -26.03
N ILE A 283 20.43 -4.50 -25.01
CA ILE A 283 21.31 -5.59 -24.59
C ILE A 283 21.29 -6.66 -25.68
N THR A 284 22.46 -7.15 -26.07
CA THR A 284 22.60 -8.22 -27.06
C THR A 284 21.77 -9.43 -26.65
N ARG A 285 20.88 -9.88 -27.55
CA ARG A 285 20.04 -11.06 -27.33
C ARG A 285 20.70 -12.27 -27.97
N VAL A 286 20.83 -13.35 -27.21
CA VAL A 286 21.45 -14.61 -27.66
C VAL A 286 20.49 -15.77 -27.45
N GLN A 287 20.64 -16.84 -28.23
CA GLN A 287 19.77 -18.01 -28.09
C GLN A 287 19.89 -18.62 -26.68
N HIS A 288 21.13 -18.91 -26.26
CA HIS A 288 21.44 -19.41 -24.93
C HIS A 288 22.93 -19.27 -24.58
N VAL A 289 23.23 -19.08 -23.29
CA VAL A 289 24.55 -19.28 -22.68
C VAL A 289 24.42 -20.09 -21.40
N SER A 290 25.14 -21.21 -21.29
CA SER A 290 25.11 -22.10 -20.13
C SER A 290 25.74 -21.45 -18.90
N GLN A 291 25.33 -21.84 -17.68
CA GLN A 291 25.89 -21.28 -16.44
C GLN A 291 27.42 -21.40 -16.39
N THR A 292 27.97 -22.54 -16.78
CA THR A 292 29.40 -22.71 -17.04
C THR A 292 29.60 -22.70 -18.55
N PRO A 293 30.38 -21.76 -19.12
CA PRO A 293 30.51 -21.60 -20.57
C PRO A 293 30.91 -22.90 -21.26
N GLN A 294 30.21 -23.24 -22.34
CA GLN A 294 30.50 -24.38 -23.21
C GLN A 294 30.80 -23.92 -24.64
N THR A 295 31.45 -24.80 -25.42
CA THR A 295 31.83 -24.49 -26.80
C THR A 295 30.62 -24.27 -27.72
N GLU A 296 29.48 -24.89 -27.41
CA GLU A 296 28.23 -24.77 -28.18
C GLU A 296 27.35 -23.58 -27.77
N ASP A 297 27.71 -22.85 -26.69
CA ASP A 297 26.97 -21.67 -26.27
C ASP A 297 27.07 -20.56 -27.34
N ALA A 298 26.07 -19.68 -27.37
CA ALA A 298 26.10 -18.52 -28.27
C ALA A 298 27.32 -17.60 -28.02
N ILE A 299 27.98 -17.73 -26.86
CA ILE A 299 29.22 -17.06 -26.50
C ILE A 299 30.17 -18.09 -25.87
N ALA A 300 31.05 -18.66 -26.69
CA ALA A 300 32.04 -19.65 -26.26
C ALA A 300 33.15 -19.05 -25.36
N GLU A 301 33.51 -17.78 -25.58
CA GLU A 301 34.63 -17.12 -24.89
C GLU A 301 34.19 -15.82 -24.17
N PRO A 302 33.36 -15.91 -23.11
CA PRO A 302 32.85 -14.75 -22.42
C PRO A 302 33.96 -13.98 -21.68
N LYS A 303 33.75 -12.68 -21.47
CA LYS A 303 34.64 -11.81 -20.70
C LYS A 303 33.90 -11.28 -19.48
N GLU A 304 34.61 -11.13 -18.37
CA GLU A 304 34.03 -10.61 -17.13
C GLU A 304 33.32 -9.26 -17.37
N GLY A 305 32.13 -9.12 -16.80
CA GLY A 305 31.29 -7.93 -16.97
C GLY A 305 30.39 -7.96 -18.20
N MET A 306 30.46 -9.00 -19.04
CA MET A 306 29.60 -9.13 -20.22
C MET A 306 28.14 -9.34 -19.82
N LEU A 307 27.24 -8.65 -20.53
CA LEU A 307 25.79 -8.70 -20.35
C LEU A 307 25.10 -9.22 -21.61
N VAL A 308 24.18 -10.16 -21.45
CA VAL A 308 23.32 -10.66 -22.52
C VAL A 308 21.88 -10.83 -22.05
N TYR A 309 20.93 -10.80 -22.98
CA TYR A 309 19.60 -11.35 -22.75
C TYR A 309 19.53 -12.74 -23.35
N ASP A 310 19.37 -13.75 -22.49
CA ASP A 310 19.25 -15.15 -22.88
C ASP A 310 17.79 -15.46 -23.22
N ILE A 311 17.53 -15.85 -24.48
CA ILE A 311 16.16 -16.08 -24.96
C ILE A 311 15.58 -17.36 -24.36
N GLN A 312 16.40 -18.39 -24.18
CA GLN A 312 15.97 -19.66 -23.61
C GLN A 312 15.60 -19.50 -22.12
N ASP A 313 16.45 -18.85 -21.34
CA ASP A 313 16.25 -18.66 -19.90
C ASP A 313 15.42 -17.41 -19.55
N LYS A 314 15.11 -16.58 -20.56
CA LYS A 314 14.26 -15.39 -20.47
C LYS A 314 14.72 -14.35 -19.45
N CYS A 315 16.03 -14.26 -19.21
CA CYS A 315 16.62 -13.35 -18.23
C CYS A 315 17.82 -12.57 -18.82
N VAL A 316 18.16 -11.44 -18.20
CA VAL A 316 19.46 -10.79 -18.46
C VAL A 316 20.51 -11.53 -17.64
N LYS A 317 21.57 -12.01 -18.29
CA LYS A 317 22.69 -12.68 -17.64
C LYS A 317 23.93 -11.80 -17.60
N LEU A 318 24.67 -11.89 -16.49
CA LEU A 318 26.00 -11.31 -16.30
C LEU A 318 27.03 -12.44 -16.20
N TYR A 319 28.15 -12.31 -16.91
CA TYR A 319 29.31 -13.18 -16.71
C TYR A 319 30.24 -12.57 -15.66
N ASN A 320 30.43 -13.26 -14.54
CA ASN A 320 31.25 -12.76 -13.42
C ASN A 320 32.75 -13.10 -13.53
N GLY A 321 33.21 -13.53 -14.72
CA GLY A 321 34.57 -14.04 -14.92
C GLY A 321 34.71 -15.55 -14.78
N THR A 322 33.69 -16.25 -14.27
CA THR A 322 33.67 -17.72 -14.16
C THR A 322 32.38 -18.34 -14.66
N GLN A 323 31.24 -17.74 -14.35
CA GLN A 323 29.91 -18.28 -14.65
C GLN A 323 28.97 -17.18 -15.15
N TRP A 324 28.04 -17.59 -16.01
CA TRP A 324 26.85 -16.81 -16.35
C TRP A 324 25.79 -17.00 -15.28
N LYS A 325 25.22 -15.89 -14.80
CA LYS A 325 24.07 -15.92 -13.88
C LYS A 325 23.01 -14.94 -14.34
N CYS A 326 21.74 -15.31 -14.19
CA CYS A 326 20.66 -14.34 -14.30
C CYS A 326 20.89 -13.25 -13.24
N ILE A 327 20.73 -12.00 -13.65
CA ILE A 327 20.76 -10.88 -12.72
C ILE A 327 19.47 -10.96 -11.91
N GLU A 328 19.65 -11.25 -10.63
CA GLU A 328 18.58 -11.30 -9.66
C GLU A 328 18.77 -10.16 -8.67
N ARG A 329 17.66 -9.53 -8.30
CA ARG A 329 17.68 -8.54 -7.22
C ARG A 329 17.96 -9.28 -5.91
N SER A 330 18.92 -8.79 -5.15
CA SER A 330 19.26 -9.29 -3.82
C SER A 330 19.48 -8.13 -2.85
N CYS A 331 19.22 -8.38 -1.57
CA CYS A 331 19.39 -7.42 -0.48
C CYS A 331 20.75 -7.69 0.17
N ASN A 332 21.82 -7.21 -0.46
CA ASN A 332 23.20 -7.51 -0.07
C ASN A 332 23.82 -6.46 0.87
N ASP A 333 23.02 -5.56 1.42
CA ASP A 333 23.43 -4.45 2.31
C ASP A 333 22.62 -4.47 3.61
#